data_AF-A0A0Q6SJM5-F1
#
_entry.id   AF-A0A0Q6SJM5-F1
#
_cell.length_a   1.000
_cell.length_b   1.000
_cell.length_c   1.000
_cell.angle_alpha   90.00
_cell.angle_beta   90.00
_cell.angle_gamma   90.00
#
_symmetry.space_group_name_H-M   'P 1'
#
loop_
_entity.id
_entity.type
_entity.pdbx_description
1 polymer ?
#
loop_
_entity_poly.entity_id
_entity_poly.type
_entity_poly.pdbx_seq_one_letter_code
_entity_poly.pdbx_strand_id
1 'polypeptide(L)'
;MGDLLLRGIDDALKIELQESARRNGRSLSDEAIAQIRSALEKERRRGQTAGQRLRSILGEATFEDEELRAIEAFRKQSDRAPPDFT
;
A
#
# COMPACT_ATOMS: atom_id res chain seq x y z
N MET A 1 24.03 7.74 7.30
CA MET A 1 23.30 6.45 7.33
C MET A 1 23.51 5.90 8.73
N GLY A 2 22.45 5.69 9.50
CA GLY A 2 22.56 5.22 10.89
C GLY A 2 22.32 3.72 10.95
N ASP A 3 23.16 3.00 11.68
CA ASP A 3 22.98 1.57 11.93
C ASP A 3 22.14 1.35 13.19
N LEU A 4 21.23 0.37 13.14
CA LEU A 4 20.39 -0.03 14.27
C LEU A 4 20.63 -1.50 14.59
N LEU A 5 21.07 -1.79 15.82
CA LEU A 5 21.23 -3.15 16.32
C LEU A 5 20.01 -3.55 17.15
N LEU A 6 19.25 -4.50 16.64
CA LEU A 6 18.15 -5.13 17.38
C LEU A 6 18.69 -6.33 18.18
N ARG A 7 18.58 -6.26 19.51
CA ARG A 7 18.99 -7.32 20.45
C ARG A 7 17.76 -7.87 21.17
N GLY A 8 17.82 -9.14 21.59
CA GLY A 8 16.74 -9.78 22.35
C GLY A 8 15.48 -10.05 21.54
N ILE A 9 15.59 -10.17 20.21
CA ILE A 9 14.49 -10.69 19.39
C ILE A 9 14.33 -12.18 19.66
N ASP A 10 13.09 -12.61 19.85
CA ASP A 10 12.77 -14.02 19.98
C ASP A 10 13.11 -14.79 18.70
N ASP A 11 13.50 -16.06 18.86
CA ASP A 11 13.92 -16.90 17.73
C ASP A 11 12.78 -17.13 16.73
N ALA A 12 11.51 -17.21 17.18
CA ALA A 12 10.38 -17.34 16.29
C ALA A 12 10.26 -16.13 15.35
N LEU A 13 10.38 -14.91 15.91
CA LEU A 13 10.34 -13.67 15.12
C LEU A 13 11.48 -13.61 14.10
N LYS A 14 12.68 -14.06 14.50
CA LYS A 14 13.83 -14.13 13.60
C LYS A 14 13.58 -15.08 12.44
N ILE A 15 13.01 -16.26 12.70
CA ILE A 15 12.66 -17.25 11.68
C ILE A 15 11.61 -16.69 10.72
N GLU A 16 10.54 -16.09 11.23
CA GLU A 16 9.50 -15.49 10.39
C GLU A 16 10.05 -14.39 9.48
N LEU A 17 10.94 -13.56 10.00
CA LEU A 17 11.58 -12.50 9.23
C LEU A 17 12.50 -13.04 8.14
N GLN A 18 13.23 -14.13 8.41
CA GLN A 18 14.05 -14.82 7.41
C GLN A 18 13.21 -15.44 6.30
N GLU A 19 12.10 -16.08 6.64
CA GLU A 19 11.17 -16.63 5.64
C GLU A 19 10.51 -15.53 4.80
N SER A 20 10.13 -14.40 5.42
CA SER A 20 9.64 -13.23 4.69
C SER A 20 10.68 -12.71 3.71
N ALA A 21 11.93 -12.56 4.15
CA ALA A 21 13.03 -12.08 3.31
C ALA A 21 13.26 -13.01 2.11
N ARG A 22 13.24 -14.33 2.32
CA ARG A 22 13.33 -15.35 1.25
C ARG A 22 12.21 -15.22 0.24
N ARG A 23 10.95 -15.13 0.71
CA ARG A 23 9.77 -14.98 -0.18
C ARG A 23 9.82 -13.71 -1.02
N ASN A 24 10.36 -12.63 -0.47
CA ASN A 24 10.46 -11.33 -1.14
C ASN A 24 11.76 -11.15 -1.94
N GLY A 25 12.68 -12.13 -1.93
CA GLY A 25 13.98 -12.03 -2.61
C GLY A 25 14.88 -10.93 -2.05
N ARG A 26 14.81 -10.65 -0.75
CA ARG A 26 15.54 -9.57 -0.06
C ARG A 26 16.55 -10.12 0.95
N SER A 27 17.54 -9.29 1.31
CA SER A 27 18.36 -9.57 2.48
C SER A 27 17.52 -9.44 3.76
N LEU A 28 17.97 -10.07 4.86
CA LEU A 28 17.27 -10.00 6.14
C LEU A 28 17.15 -8.56 6.65
N SER A 29 18.21 -7.77 6.49
CA SER A 29 18.24 -6.36 6.87
C SER A 29 17.30 -5.51 6.02
N ASP A 30 17.25 -5.73 4.71
CA ASP A 30 16.37 -4.97 3.81
C ASP A 30 14.90 -5.28 4.10
N GLU A 31 14.59 -6.54 4.39
CA GLU A 31 13.25 -6.96 4.80
C GLU A 31 12.87 -6.34 6.15
N ALA A 32 13.78 -6.33 7.13
CA ALA A 32 13.56 -5.68 8.43
C ALA A 32 13.25 -4.19 8.25
N ILE A 33 14.03 -3.48 7.43
CA ILE A 33 13.83 -2.06 7.13
C ILE A 33 12.47 -1.84 6.46
N ALA A 34 12.10 -2.68 5.49
CA ALA A 34 10.82 -2.60 4.81
C ALA A 34 9.64 -2.80 5.76
N GLN A 35 9.72 -3.77 6.66
CA GLN A 35 8.69 -4.05 7.67
C GLN A 35 8.54 -2.89 8.66
N ILE A 36 9.65 -2.37 9.20
CA ILE A 36 9.65 -1.22 10.11
C ILE A 36 9.03 0.01 9.43
N ARG A 37 9.44 0.32 8.19
CA ARG A 37 8.87 1.43 7.43
C ARG A 37 7.36 1.28 7.24
N SER A 38 6.92 0.08 6.85
CA SER A 38 5.49 -0.23 6.68
C SER A 38 4.70 -0.06 7.99
N ALA A 39 5.24 -0.53 9.12
CA ALA A 39 4.62 -0.36 10.43
C ALA A 39 4.50 1.12 10.83
N LEU A 40 5.55 1.92 10.62
CA LEU A 40 5.55 3.36 10.91
C LEU A 40 4.55 4.12 10.02
N GLU A 41 4.45 3.76 8.73
CA GLU A 41 3.46 4.35 7.84
C GLU A 41 2.03 3.99 8.25
N LYS A 42 1.78 2.75 8.66
CA LYS A 42 0.48 2.31 9.19
C LYS A 42 0.09 3.10 10.43
N GLU A 43 1.02 3.30 11.37
CA GLU A 43 0.77 4.09 12.58
C GLU A 43 0.51 5.56 12.26
N ARG A 44 1.31 6.19 11.37
CA ARG A 44 1.07 7.57 10.92
C ARG A 44 -0.30 7.76 10.28
N ARG A 45 -0.80 6.73 9.61
CA ARG A 45 -2.10 6.72 8.92
C ARG A 45 -3.25 6.22 9.81
N ARG A 46 -2.98 5.89 11.08
CA ARG A 46 -3.99 5.45 12.03
C ARG A 46 -4.98 6.58 12.28
N GLY A 47 -6.28 6.27 12.23
CA GLY A 47 -7.34 7.27 12.35
C GLY A 47 -7.65 8.05 11.06
N GLN A 48 -6.86 7.90 9.99
CA GLN A 48 -7.19 8.49 8.70
C GLN A 48 -8.15 7.59 7.90
N THR A 49 -9.23 8.18 7.39
CA THR A 49 -10.13 7.51 6.45
C THR A 49 -9.44 7.29 5.09
N ALA A 50 -9.94 6.36 4.29
CA ALA A 50 -9.44 6.15 2.92
C ALA A 50 -9.51 7.44 2.09
N GLY A 51 -10.59 8.22 2.23
CA GLY A 51 -10.76 9.51 1.56
C GLY A 51 -9.70 10.55 1.94
N GLN A 52 -9.35 10.64 3.24
CA GLN A 52 -8.30 11.55 3.70
C GLN A 52 -6.93 11.17 3.14
N ARG A 53 -6.63 9.86 3.06
CA ARG A 53 -5.39 9.36 2.46
C ARG A 53 -5.31 9.70 0.97
N LEU A 54 -6.38 9.45 0.22
CA LEU A 54 -6.45 9.79 -1.20
C LEU A 54 -6.28 11.30 -1.41
N ARG A 55 -6.96 12.13 -0.62
CA ARG A 55 -6.81 13.60 -0.69
C ARG A 55 -5.37 14.05 -0.44
N SER A 56 -4.65 13.45 0.52
CA SER A 56 -3.25 13.82 0.76
C SER A 56 -2.29 13.51 -0.40
N ILE A 57 -2.63 12.54 -1.25
CA ILE A 57 -1.81 12.14 -2.41
C ILE A 57 -2.16 13.00 -3.63
N LEU A 58 -3.46 13.21 -3.85
CA LEU A 58 -3.97 13.96 -4.99
C LEU A 58 -3.86 15.48 -4.80
N GLY A 59 -3.70 15.96 -3.56
CA GLY A 59 -3.64 17.37 -3.23
C GLY A 59 -4.95 18.08 -3.56
N GLU A 60 -4.84 19.23 -4.22
CA GLU A 60 -5.97 20.04 -4.68
C GLU A 60 -6.44 19.66 -6.10
N ALA A 61 -5.97 18.53 -6.64
CA ALA A 61 -6.45 18.07 -7.94
C ALA A 61 -7.95 17.75 -7.86
N THR A 62 -8.74 18.51 -8.63
CA THR A 62 -10.18 18.33 -8.79
C THR A 62 -10.48 17.95 -10.23
N PHE A 63 -11.55 17.19 -10.42
CA PHE A 63 -12.11 17.01 -11.75
C PHE A 63 -12.83 18.28 -12.19
N GLU A 64 -12.71 18.61 -13.46
CA GLU A 64 -13.54 19.62 -14.10
C GLU A 64 -14.97 19.12 -14.28
N ASP A 65 -15.93 20.04 -14.40
CA ASP A 65 -17.35 19.70 -14.55
C ASP A 65 -17.62 18.78 -15.76
N GLU A 66 -16.86 18.96 -16.84
CA GLU A 66 -16.95 18.12 -18.03
C GLU A 66 -16.50 16.68 -17.75
N GLU A 67 -15.41 16.51 -17.00
CA GLU A 67 -14.90 15.20 -16.61
C GLU A 67 -15.87 14.47 -15.68
N LEU A 68 -16.49 15.20 -14.73
CA LEU A 68 -17.52 14.66 -13.86
C LEU A 68 -18.74 14.17 -14.65
N ARG A 69 -19.19 14.93 -15.66
CA ARG A 69 -20.29 14.50 -16.55
C ARG A 69 -19.91 13.27 -17.36
N ALA A 70 -18.68 13.19 -17.87
CA ALA A 70 -18.19 12.03 -18.60
C ALA A 70 -18.16 10.77 -17.73
N ILE A 71 -17.69 10.89 -16.47
CA ILE A 71 -17.70 9.79 -15.50
C ILE A 71 -19.13 9.33 -15.19
N GLU A 72 -20.06 10.28 -15.00
CA GLU A 72 -21.46 9.93 -14.72
C GLU A 72 -22.12 9.23 -15.92
N ALA A 73 -21.86 9.70 -17.13
CA ALA A 73 -22.31 9.04 -18.35
C ALA A 73 -21.74 7.63 -18.49
N PHE A 74 -20.45 7.44 -18.18
CA PHE A 74 -19.81 6.12 -18.19
C PHE A 74 -20.43 5.15 -17.18
N ARG A 75 -20.71 5.59 -15.94
CA ARG A 75 -21.35 4.75 -14.91
C ARG A 75 -22.76 4.27 -15.28
N LYS A 76 -23.44 4.98 -16.17
CA LYS A 76 -24.79 4.65 -16.66
C LYS A 76 -24.75 3.76 -17.91
N GLN A 77 -23.57 3.45 -18.45
CA GLN A 77 -23.45 2.52 -19.57
C GLN A 77 -23.86 1.11 -19.13
N SER A 78 -24.36 0.33 -20.08
CA SER A 78 -24.62 -1.09 -19.86
C SER A 78 -23.34 -1.80 -19.41
N ASP A 79 -23.48 -2.76 -18.50
CA ASP A 79 -22.37 -3.60 -18.07
C ASP A 79 -21.64 -4.20 -19.28
N ARG A 80 -20.31 -4.28 -19.17
CA ARG A 80 -19.50 -4.92 -20.20
C ARG A 80 -19.93 -6.39 -20.30
N ALA A 81 -20.11 -6.86 -21.53
CA ALA A 81 -20.32 -8.28 -21.78
C ALA A 81 -19.19 -9.10 -21.10
N PRO A 82 -19.51 -10.27 -20.52
CA PRO A 82 -18.50 -11.14 -19.92
C PRO A 82 -17.34 -11.38 -20.89
N PRO A 83 -16.09 -11.46 -20.41
CA PRO A 83 -14.96 -11.78 -21.27
C PRO A 83 -15.18 -13.16 -21.93
N ASP A 84 -14.97 -13.22 -23.24
CA ASP A 84 -14.93 -14.48 -23.97
C ASP A 84 -13.53 -15.09 -23.83
N PHE A 85 -13.49 -16.37 -23.47
CA PHE A 85 -12.26 -17.13 -23.27
C PHE A 85 -12.11 -18.27 -24.29
N THR A 86 -12.91 -18.27 -25.37
CA THR A 86 -12.78 -19.23 -26.48
C THR A 86 -11.51 -19.03 -27.30
#